data_AF-A0AAE6W3Y9-F1
#
_entry.id   AF-A0AAE6W3Y9-F1
#
_cell.length_a   1.000
_cell.length_b   1.000
_cell.length_c   1.000
_cell.angle_alpha   90.00
_cell.angle_beta   90.00
_cell.angle_gamma   90.00
#
_symmetry.space_group_name_H-M   'P 1'
#
loop_
_entity.id
_entity.type
_entity.pdbx_description
1 polymer ?
#
loop_
_entity_poly.entity_id
_entity_poly.type
_entity_poly.pdbx_seq_one_letter_code
_entity_poly.pdbx_strand_id
1 'polypeptide(L)'
;MSSLDERLGVLRGTAAPIPHNARTLAALTANPSCERRSLLDAAGIDKDALAAHLGLPRPLRKSQLALDYGLAFERQVTAQAGAPLVPLLRQALGLSVPEVSYEDVNSVGSDDDTSPLRLRRVHTRSRIRRAAHGRSDPRTLLDHPVLHLTVAGHQAYLEPDVIAFQREGVFYVVEIKSFPVIHGQPDPIKATAALTQAAAYVLALRELLAEDALPPERVSDTVVLVNPRNFTRYPTATPFSAHKQIKNLSRHLGRLRRLPELLDKVPPDTTFDLAPGPDQKPTRPRGELVAALATVRPNYTPGCRHHCDLAFHCRTEARHQGKPAALGTAVREDLAGIDTIATALALTDGHLHPSRGQKDLTQALRHAQRIHADLQTDTA
;
A
#
# COMPACT_ATOMS: atom_id res chain seq x y z
N MET A 1 -28.30 16.28 4.17
CA MET A 1 -26.84 16.04 4.06
C MET A 1 -26.68 14.87 3.11
N SER A 2 -25.93 15.03 2.02
CA SER A 2 -25.66 13.90 1.12
C SER A 2 -24.87 12.82 1.84
N SER A 3 -25.14 11.56 1.53
CA SER A 3 -24.37 10.44 2.08
C SER A 3 -22.88 10.57 1.70
N LEU A 4 -21.98 9.99 2.48
CA LEU A 4 -20.54 10.00 2.15
C LEU A 4 -20.29 9.45 0.74
N ASP A 5 -21.02 8.40 0.36
CA ASP A 5 -20.91 7.76 -0.95
C ASP A 5 -21.39 8.67 -2.09
N GLU A 6 -22.46 9.44 -1.89
CA GLU A 6 -22.89 10.46 -2.87
C GLU A 6 -21.81 11.52 -3.08
N ARG A 7 -21.22 12.04 -2.00
CA ARG A 7 -20.15 13.05 -2.08
C ARG A 7 -18.91 12.53 -2.79
N LEU A 8 -18.52 11.29 -2.51
CA LEU A 8 -17.42 10.61 -3.21
C LEU A 8 -17.80 10.29 -4.67
N GLY A 9 -19.09 10.02 -4.93
CA GLY A 9 -19.64 9.86 -6.27
C GLY A 9 -19.50 11.12 -7.13
N VAL A 10 -19.75 12.31 -6.58
CA VAL A 10 -19.54 13.59 -7.29
C VAL A 10 -18.08 13.73 -7.76
N LEU A 11 -17.12 13.37 -6.89
CA LEU A 11 -15.70 13.41 -7.24
C LEU A 11 -15.35 12.45 -8.38
N ARG A 12 -16.00 11.29 -8.47
CA ARG A 12 -15.80 10.29 -9.54
C ARG A 12 -16.54 10.62 -10.83
N GLY A 13 -17.67 11.32 -10.73
CA GLY A 13 -18.65 11.42 -11.81
C GLY A 13 -19.27 10.07 -12.15
N THR A 14 -19.29 9.72 -13.44
CA THR A 14 -19.96 8.49 -13.93
C THR A 14 -19.12 7.22 -13.78
N ALA A 15 -17.84 7.35 -13.41
CA ALA A 15 -16.93 6.22 -13.28
C ALA A 15 -17.26 5.34 -12.06
N ALA A 16 -17.18 4.02 -12.25
CA ALA A 16 -17.21 3.08 -11.14
C ALA A 16 -15.96 3.26 -10.25
N PRO A 17 -16.07 3.13 -8.92
CA PRO A 17 -14.92 3.21 -8.04
C PRO A 17 -13.94 2.07 -8.30
N ILE A 18 -12.65 2.39 -8.42
CA ILE A 18 -11.58 1.38 -8.41
C ILE A 18 -11.45 0.81 -7.00
N PRO A 19 -11.63 -0.50 -6.82
CA PRO A 19 -11.48 -1.12 -5.52
C PRO A 19 -10.02 -1.10 -5.06
N HIS A 20 -9.82 -1.01 -3.76
CA HIS A 20 -8.51 -1.21 -3.17
C HIS A 20 -8.06 -2.67 -3.30
N ASN A 21 -6.77 -2.85 -3.56
CA ASN A 21 -6.05 -4.10 -3.34
C ASN A 21 -4.92 -3.88 -2.30
N ALA A 22 -4.27 -4.95 -1.85
CA ALA A 22 -3.22 -4.89 -0.84
C ALA A 22 -2.07 -3.93 -1.21
N ARG A 23 -1.73 -3.84 -2.51
CA ARG A 23 -0.71 -2.90 -2.99
C ARG A 23 -1.14 -1.45 -2.84
N THR A 24 -2.39 -1.12 -3.19
CA THR A 24 -2.91 0.24 -3.01
C THR A 24 -3.05 0.62 -1.54
N LEU A 25 -3.43 -0.33 -0.68
CA LEU A 25 -3.48 -0.14 0.77
C LEU A 25 -2.09 0.06 1.36
N ALA A 26 -1.09 -0.67 0.89
CA ALA A 26 0.29 -0.43 1.27
C ALA A 26 0.76 0.98 0.88
N ALA A 27 0.41 1.43 -0.33
CA ALA A 27 0.75 2.77 -0.81
C ALA A 27 0.13 3.90 0.03
N LEU A 28 -1.04 3.70 0.63
CA LEU A 28 -1.66 4.66 1.56
C LEU A 28 -0.78 4.94 2.80
N THR A 29 -0.10 3.90 3.29
CA THR A 29 0.74 4.02 4.50
C THR A 29 2.09 4.67 4.24
N ALA A 30 2.53 4.76 2.98
CA ALA A 30 3.81 5.36 2.61
C ALA A 30 3.79 6.90 2.71
N ASN A 31 2.63 7.53 2.56
CA ASN A 31 2.47 8.97 2.73
C ASN A 31 1.10 9.32 3.36
N PRO A 32 0.93 9.00 4.65
CA PRO A 32 -0.37 9.03 5.31
C PRO A 32 -0.93 10.45 5.55
N SER A 33 -0.11 11.48 5.37
CA SER A 33 -0.50 12.89 5.58
C SER A 33 -0.94 13.58 4.27
N CYS A 34 -0.99 12.85 3.15
CA CYS A 34 -1.39 13.42 1.87
C CYS A 34 -2.92 13.41 1.71
N GLU A 35 -3.57 14.53 2.01
CA GLU A 35 -5.01 14.71 1.87
C GLU A 35 -5.50 14.41 0.45
N ARG A 36 -4.80 14.93 -0.57
CA ARG A 36 -5.10 14.65 -1.98
C ARG A 36 -5.14 13.14 -2.28
N ARG A 37 -4.17 12.38 -1.77
CA ARG A 37 -4.13 10.93 -1.99
C ARG A 37 -5.26 10.23 -1.25
N SER A 38 -5.48 10.59 0.03
CA SER A 38 -6.57 10.03 0.82
C SER A 38 -7.95 10.26 0.17
N LEU A 39 -8.18 11.44 -0.38
CA LEU A 39 -9.43 11.76 -1.08
C LEU A 39 -9.61 10.93 -2.35
N LEU A 40 -8.60 10.92 -3.23
CA LEU A 40 -8.66 10.18 -4.51
C LEU A 40 -8.78 8.67 -4.31
N ASP A 41 -8.12 8.14 -3.28
CA ASP A 41 -8.20 6.73 -2.93
C ASP A 41 -9.56 6.36 -2.34
N ALA A 42 -10.07 7.15 -1.39
CA ALA A 42 -11.40 6.91 -0.83
C ALA A 42 -12.52 7.07 -1.86
N ALA A 43 -12.37 8.02 -2.78
CA ALA A 43 -13.26 8.17 -3.91
C ALA A 43 -13.07 7.07 -4.96
N GLY A 44 -12.06 6.20 -4.89
CA GLY A 44 -11.84 5.15 -5.90
C GLY A 44 -11.51 5.71 -7.29
N ILE A 45 -10.82 6.85 -7.37
CA ILE A 45 -10.41 7.45 -8.65
C ILE A 45 -9.33 6.61 -9.32
N ASP A 46 -9.49 6.38 -10.63
CA ASP A 46 -8.44 5.83 -11.48
C ASP A 46 -7.30 6.85 -11.68
N LYS A 47 -6.30 6.74 -10.80
CA LYS A 47 -5.14 7.63 -10.82
C LYS A 47 -4.19 7.34 -11.98
N ASP A 48 -4.15 6.12 -12.52
CA ASP A 48 -3.34 5.78 -13.68
C ASP A 48 -3.96 6.40 -14.94
N ALA A 49 -5.29 6.29 -15.11
CA ALA A 49 -6.00 6.96 -16.20
C ALA A 49 -5.94 8.48 -16.07
N LEU A 50 -6.11 9.02 -14.86
CA LEU A 50 -5.96 10.46 -14.61
C LEU A 50 -4.55 10.96 -14.94
N ALA A 51 -3.51 10.25 -14.49
CA ALA A 51 -2.13 10.60 -14.79
C ALA A 51 -1.82 10.50 -16.29
N ALA A 52 -2.32 9.46 -16.97
CA ALA A 52 -2.17 9.29 -18.40
C ALA A 52 -2.85 10.42 -19.18
N HIS A 53 -4.08 10.79 -18.81
CA HIS A 53 -4.80 11.88 -19.46
C HIS A 53 -4.11 13.22 -19.28
N LEU A 54 -3.53 13.47 -18.10
CA LEU A 54 -2.70 14.65 -17.80
C LEU A 54 -1.32 14.63 -18.51
N GLY A 55 -0.97 13.56 -19.23
CA GLY A 55 0.32 13.43 -19.91
C GLY A 55 1.51 13.28 -18.94
N LEU A 56 1.27 12.76 -17.74
CA LEU A 56 2.33 12.57 -16.75
C LEU A 56 3.19 11.34 -17.06
N PRO A 57 4.50 11.37 -16.74
CA PRO A 57 5.33 10.18 -16.82
C PRO A 57 4.76 9.07 -15.94
N ARG A 58 4.67 7.85 -16.50
CA ARG A 58 4.22 6.69 -15.73
C ARG A 58 5.36 6.16 -14.84
N PRO A 59 5.07 5.69 -13.62
CA PRO A 59 6.05 4.97 -12.81
C PRO A 59 6.59 3.75 -13.56
N LEU A 60 7.86 3.39 -13.30
CA LEU A 60 8.45 2.17 -13.86
C LEU A 60 7.61 0.95 -13.43
N ARG A 61 7.04 0.25 -14.41
CA ARG A 61 6.34 -1.02 -14.19
C ARG A 61 7.36 -2.16 -14.12
N LYS A 62 6.98 -3.27 -13.47
CA LYS A 62 7.79 -4.50 -13.51
C LYS A 62 7.92 -4.96 -14.97
N SER A 63 9.09 -5.46 -15.35
CA SER A 63 9.29 -6.07 -16.66
C SER A 63 8.47 -7.37 -16.77
N GLN A 64 8.12 -7.76 -18.00
CA GLN A 64 7.40 -9.01 -18.26
C GLN A 64 8.18 -10.22 -17.69
N LEU A 65 9.50 -10.24 -17.88
CA LEU A 65 10.38 -11.27 -17.32
C LEU A 65 10.28 -11.39 -15.79
N ALA A 66 10.17 -10.26 -15.07
CA ALA A 66 10.02 -10.28 -13.62
C ALA A 66 8.63 -10.77 -13.16
N LEU A 67 7.60 -10.54 -13.98
CA LEU A 67 6.26 -11.08 -13.76
C LEU A 67 6.24 -12.59 -14.01
N ASP A 68 6.78 -13.04 -15.14
CA ASP A 68 6.83 -14.45 -15.52
C ASP A 68 7.64 -15.27 -14.52
N TYR A 69 8.79 -14.74 -14.06
CA TYR A 69 9.59 -15.38 -13.01
C TYR A 69 8.79 -15.48 -11.70
N GLY A 70 8.02 -14.44 -11.37
CA GLY A 70 7.15 -14.45 -10.19
C GLY A 70 6.10 -15.56 -10.23
N LEU A 71 5.36 -15.61 -11.34
CA LEU A 71 4.32 -16.61 -11.55
C LEU A 71 4.89 -18.03 -11.58
N ALA A 72 6.04 -18.23 -12.21
CA ALA A 72 6.71 -19.52 -12.25
C ALA A 72 7.16 -19.98 -10.85
N PHE A 73 7.69 -19.06 -10.03
CA PHE A 73 8.07 -19.38 -8.65
C PHE A 73 6.85 -19.73 -7.79
N GLU A 74 5.78 -18.95 -7.90
CA GLU A 74 4.53 -19.19 -7.17
C GLU A 74 3.95 -20.56 -7.51
N ARG A 75 3.78 -20.88 -8.80
CA ARG A 75 3.33 -22.20 -9.28
C ARG A 75 4.21 -23.33 -8.76
N GLN A 76 5.53 -23.13 -8.69
CA GLN A 76 6.44 -24.13 -8.16
C GLN A 76 6.22 -24.35 -6.66
N VAL A 77 5.93 -23.30 -5.89
CA VAL A 77 5.69 -23.39 -4.44
C VAL A 77 4.35 -24.05 -4.13
N THR A 78 3.31 -23.75 -4.90
CA THR A 78 1.93 -24.26 -4.70
C THR A 78 1.62 -25.57 -5.42
N ALA A 79 2.58 -26.10 -6.20
CA ALA A 79 2.42 -27.34 -6.96
C ALA A 79 1.99 -28.54 -6.10
N GLN A 80 1.24 -29.47 -6.71
CA GLN A 80 0.85 -30.76 -6.10
C GLN A 80 0.17 -30.58 -4.73
N ALA A 81 -0.84 -29.71 -4.67
CA ALA A 81 -1.54 -29.36 -3.43
C ALA A 81 -0.57 -28.88 -2.33
N GLY A 82 0.35 -27.98 -2.70
CA GLY A 82 1.29 -27.38 -1.77
C GLY A 82 2.37 -28.33 -1.24
N ALA A 83 2.68 -29.44 -1.92
CA ALA A 83 3.71 -30.39 -1.47
C ALA A 83 5.08 -29.72 -1.17
N PRO A 84 5.55 -28.72 -1.94
CA PRO A 84 6.77 -27.97 -1.61
C PRO A 84 6.59 -26.99 -0.44
N LEU A 85 5.39 -26.43 -0.27
CA LEU A 85 5.10 -25.41 0.74
C LEU A 85 4.86 -25.99 2.14
N VAL A 86 4.15 -27.11 2.22
CA VAL A 86 3.75 -27.76 3.49
C VAL A 86 4.93 -28.01 4.43
N PRO A 87 6.05 -28.63 4.02
CA PRO A 87 7.20 -28.85 4.91
C PRO A 87 7.84 -27.55 5.40
N LEU A 88 7.89 -26.53 4.53
CA LEU A 88 8.45 -25.23 4.87
C LEU A 88 7.62 -24.51 5.94
N LEU A 89 6.30 -24.49 5.78
CA LEU A 89 5.40 -23.91 6.77
C LEU A 89 5.40 -24.70 8.07
N ARG A 90 5.48 -26.04 8.00
CA ARG A 90 5.63 -26.88 9.18
C ARG A 90 6.86 -26.48 10.00
N GLN A 91 8.01 -26.33 9.34
CA GLN A 91 9.23 -25.92 10.00
C GLN A 91 9.16 -24.48 10.53
N ALA A 92 8.65 -23.54 9.72
CA ALA A 92 8.62 -22.12 10.07
C ALA A 92 7.63 -21.78 11.20
N LEU A 93 6.52 -22.53 11.29
CA LEU A 93 5.44 -22.30 12.26
C LEU A 93 5.36 -23.38 13.35
N GLY A 94 6.22 -24.41 13.32
CA GLY A 94 6.17 -25.51 14.28
C GLY A 94 4.90 -26.37 14.22
N LEU A 95 4.30 -26.54 13.03
CA LEU A 95 3.08 -27.33 12.86
C LEU A 95 3.36 -28.83 13.08
N SER A 96 2.40 -29.57 13.62
CA SER A 96 2.42 -31.03 13.71
C SER A 96 2.02 -31.69 12.38
N VAL A 97 2.24 -33.01 12.24
CA VAL A 97 1.86 -33.76 11.03
C VAL A 97 0.33 -33.75 10.76
N PRO A 98 -0.56 -33.81 11.77
CA PRO A 98 -1.99 -33.64 11.54
C PRO A 98 -2.40 -32.24 11.06
N GLU A 99 -1.54 -31.23 11.22
CA GLU A 99 -1.81 -29.82 10.92
C GLU A 99 -1.36 -29.41 9.51
N VAL A 100 -1.46 -30.29 8.51
CA VAL A 100 -0.92 -30.01 7.17
C VAL A 100 -1.75 -30.57 6.02
N SER A 101 -3.06 -30.32 5.98
CA SER A 101 -3.81 -30.48 4.74
C SER A 101 -4.04 -29.15 4.03
N TYR A 102 -3.79 -29.17 2.72
CA TYR A 102 -3.86 -28.04 1.80
C TYR A 102 -5.18 -28.06 1.03
N GLU A 103 -5.83 -26.91 0.93
CA GLU A 103 -7.04 -26.73 0.13
C GLU A 103 -6.91 -25.46 -0.73
N ASP A 104 -6.99 -25.63 -2.04
CA ASP A 104 -7.20 -24.52 -2.97
C ASP A 104 -8.66 -24.07 -2.90
N VAL A 105 -8.88 -22.79 -2.57
CA VAL A 105 -10.21 -22.19 -2.48
C VAL A 105 -10.51 -21.21 -3.63
N ASN A 106 -9.71 -21.26 -4.70
CA ASN A 106 -9.88 -20.43 -5.90
C ASN A 106 -11.14 -20.80 -6.69
N SER A 107 -11.51 -22.09 -6.76
CA SER A 107 -12.71 -22.57 -7.45
C SER A 107 -13.85 -22.92 -6.49
N VAL A 108 -15.08 -22.54 -6.84
CA VAL A 108 -16.32 -22.92 -6.13
C VAL A 108 -17.20 -23.70 -7.11
N GLY A 109 -16.90 -24.98 -7.36
CA GLY A 109 -17.77 -25.90 -8.10
C GLY A 109 -17.08 -26.76 -9.16
N SER A 110 -16.34 -26.17 -10.09
CA SER A 110 -15.54 -26.87 -11.11
C SER A 110 -14.15 -26.26 -11.27
N ASP A 111 -13.19 -27.05 -11.73
CA ASP A 111 -11.77 -26.69 -11.80
C ASP A 111 -11.43 -25.56 -12.82
N ASP A 112 -12.39 -25.14 -13.64
CA ASP A 112 -12.16 -24.24 -14.79
C ASP A 112 -12.88 -22.87 -14.73
N ASP A 113 -13.48 -22.48 -13.60
CA ASP A 113 -14.15 -21.18 -13.49
C ASP A 113 -13.58 -20.31 -12.36
N THR A 114 -13.15 -19.09 -12.71
CA THR A 114 -12.77 -18.07 -11.73
C THR A 114 -14.05 -17.52 -11.11
N SER A 115 -14.60 -18.29 -10.18
CA SER A 115 -15.81 -17.95 -9.44
C SER A 115 -15.73 -16.48 -8.97
N PRO A 116 -16.80 -15.68 -9.13
CA PRO A 116 -16.80 -14.28 -8.71
C PRO A 116 -16.25 -14.11 -7.28
N LEU A 117 -15.44 -13.06 -7.04
CA LEU A 117 -14.77 -12.83 -5.75
C LEU A 117 -15.73 -12.90 -4.54
N ARG A 118 -16.99 -12.47 -4.73
CA ARG A 118 -18.04 -12.59 -3.71
C ARG A 118 -18.33 -14.04 -3.31
N LEU A 119 -18.44 -14.95 -4.28
CA LEU A 119 -18.68 -16.37 -4.02
C LEU A 119 -17.44 -17.02 -3.38
N ARG A 120 -16.25 -16.74 -3.91
CA ARG A 120 -14.99 -17.20 -3.32
C ARG A 120 -14.85 -16.74 -1.86
N ARG A 121 -15.19 -15.49 -1.55
CA ARG A 121 -15.21 -14.97 -0.16
C ARG A 121 -16.14 -15.77 0.75
N VAL A 122 -17.35 -16.10 0.28
CA VAL A 122 -18.30 -16.91 1.07
C VAL A 122 -17.72 -18.30 1.34
N HIS A 123 -17.09 -18.92 0.34
CA HIS A 123 -16.39 -20.20 0.49
C HIS A 123 -15.22 -20.09 1.49
N THR A 124 -14.34 -19.10 1.32
CA THR A 124 -13.22 -18.81 2.24
C THR A 124 -13.68 -18.62 3.68
N ARG A 125 -14.72 -17.79 3.92
CA ARG A 125 -15.27 -17.55 5.26
C ARG A 125 -15.78 -18.84 5.91
N SER A 126 -16.47 -19.70 5.15
CA SER A 126 -16.93 -21.02 5.63
C SER A 126 -15.77 -21.93 6.06
N ARG A 127 -14.64 -21.91 5.34
CA ARG A 127 -13.44 -22.70 5.69
C ARG A 127 -12.76 -22.17 6.95
N ILE A 128 -12.53 -20.86 7.03
CA ILE A 128 -11.94 -20.21 8.21
C ILE A 128 -12.79 -20.46 9.46
N ARG A 129 -14.11 -20.32 9.35
CA ARG A 129 -15.02 -20.57 10.48
C ARG A 129 -14.97 -22.01 10.95
N ARG A 130 -14.93 -22.99 10.03
CA ARG A 130 -14.79 -24.41 10.39
C ARG A 130 -13.48 -24.69 11.13
N ALA A 131 -12.37 -24.16 10.62
CA ALA A 131 -11.06 -24.26 11.25
C ALA A 131 -11.07 -23.67 12.67
N ALA A 132 -11.62 -22.46 12.82
CA ALA A 132 -11.65 -21.75 14.11
C ALA A 132 -12.47 -22.44 15.22
N HIS A 133 -13.47 -23.26 14.86
CA HIS A 133 -14.31 -24.01 15.81
C HIS A 133 -13.76 -25.40 16.18
N GLY A 134 -12.60 -25.80 15.67
CA GLY A 134 -11.88 -26.99 16.15
C GLY A 134 -12.56 -28.33 15.88
N ARG A 135 -13.50 -28.40 14.92
CA ARG A 135 -14.17 -29.66 14.56
C ARG A 135 -13.29 -30.45 13.59
N SER A 136 -12.55 -31.45 14.09
CA SER A 136 -11.92 -32.60 13.41
C SER A 136 -11.40 -32.47 11.97
N ASP A 137 -11.11 -31.27 11.48
CA ASP A 137 -10.64 -31.03 10.12
C ASP A 137 -9.12 -30.85 10.17
N PRO A 138 -8.32 -31.71 9.51
CA PRO A 138 -6.86 -31.55 9.42
C PRO A 138 -6.44 -30.33 8.55
N ARG A 139 -7.42 -29.56 8.05
CA ARG A 139 -7.24 -28.42 7.14
C ARG A 139 -6.71 -27.20 7.84
N THR A 140 -5.46 -26.91 7.51
CA THR A 140 -4.67 -25.85 8.10
C THR A 140 -4.12 -24.89 7.07
N LEU A 141 -4.11 -25.19 5.77
CA LEU A 141 -3.58 -24.30 4.74
C LEU A 141 -4.65 -24.05 3.66
N LEU A 142 -5.06 -22.79 3.52
CA LEU A 142 -5.98 -22.33 2.48
C LEU A 142 -5.19 -21.54 1.43
N ASP A 143 -5.24 -21.98 0.19
CA ASP A 143 -4.57 -21.37 -0.96
C ASP A 143 -5.52 -20.49 -1.77
N HIS A 144 -5.04 -19.30 -2.16
CA HIS A 144 -5.83 -18.25 -2.81
C HIS A 144 -7.16 -17.87 -2.10
N PRO A 145 -7.18 -17.71 -0.76
CA PRO A 145 -8.39 -17.26 -0.06
C PRO A 145 -8.81 -15.86 -0.50
N VAL A 146 -10.11 -15.57 -0.43
CA VAL A 146 -10.63 -14.21 -0.64
C VAL A 146 -11.13 -13.66 0.68
N LEU A 147 -10.47 -12.59 1.13
CA LEU A 147 -10.87 -11.78 2.27
C LEU A 147 -11.49 -10.47 1.79
N HIS A 148 -12.03 -9.69 2.73
CA HIS A 148 -12.42 -8.32 2.47
C HIS A 148 -11.94 -7.41 3.58
N LEU A 149 -11.77 -6.13 3.26
CA LEU A 149 -11.48 -5.08 4.21
C LEU A 149 -12.35 -3.87 3.89
N THR A 150 -12.95 -3.26 4.91
CA THR A 150 -13.73 -2.03 4.72
C THR A 150 -12.81 -0.80 4.69
N VAL A 151 -12.85 -0.03 3.59
CA VAL A 151 -11.99 1.14 3.36
C VAL A 151 -12.86 2.32 2.97
N ALA A 152 -12.94 3.35 3.83
CA ALA A 152 -13.80 4.52 3.62
C ALA A 152 -15.25 4.14 3.21
N GLY A 153 -15.83 3.15 3.89
CA GLY A 153 -17.19 2.65 3.61
C GLY A 153 -17.29 1.63 2.46
N HIS A 154 -16.23 1.47 1.66
CA HIS A 154 -16.24 0.59 0.49
C HIS A 154 -15.55 -0.74 0.78
N GLN A 155 -16.04 -1.81 0.15
CA GLN A 155 -15.53 -3.17 0.31
C GLN A 155 -14.35 -3.42 -0.64
N ALA A 156 -13.18 -3.68 -0.09
CA ALA A 156 -11.98 -4.06 -0.83
C ALA A 156 -11.77 -5.58 -0.73
N TYR A 157 -11.84 -6.29 -1.85
CA TYR A 157 -11.52 -7.73 -1.88
C TYR A 157 -10.01 -7.93 -1.94
N LEU A 158 -9.51 -8.84 -1.11
CA LEU A 158 -8.09 -9.07 -0.92
C LEU A 158 -7.82 -10.57 -1.07
N GLU A 159 -6.78 -10.90 -1.83
CA GLU A 159 -6.37 -12.27 -2.13
C GLU A 159 -4.97 -12.50 -1.56
N PRO A 160 -4.83 -12.92 -0.28
CA PRO A 160 -3.57 -13.44 0.22
C PRO A 160 -3.15 -14.69 -0.56
N ASP A 161 -1.85 -14.97 -0.63
CA ASP A 161 -1.37 -16.17 -1.32
C ASP A 161 -1.82 -17.42 -0.55
N VAL A 162 -1.51 -17.50 0.76
CA VAL A 162 -1.95 -18.61 1.62
C VAL A 162 -2.33 -18.11 3.03
N ILE A 163 -3.36 -18.72 3.63
CA ILE A 163 -3.66 -18.59 5.08
C ILE A 163 -3.36 -19.94 5.75
N ALA A 164 -2.47 -19.92 6.74
CA ALA A 164 -2.21 -21.06 7.59
C ALA A 164 -2.98 -20.95 8.92
N PHE A 165 -3.39 -22.08 9.51
CA PHE A 165 -4.07 -22.16 10.79
C PHE A 165 -3.44 -23.26 11.64
N GLN A 166 -2.91 -22.89 12.81
CA GLN A 166 -2.52 -23.83 13.85
C GLN A 166 -3.76 -24.37 14.55
N ARG A 167 -3.77 -25.67 14.85
CA ARG A 167 -4.78 -26.37 15.65
C ARG A 167 -4.91 -25.79 17.06
N GLU A 168 -3.87 -25.12 17.57
CA GLU A 168 -3.91 -24.33 18.81
C GLU A 168 -4.60 -22.96 18.66
N GLY A 169 -5.17 -22.66 17.49
CA GLY A 169 -6.17 -21.62 17.30
C GLY A 169 -5.66 -20.33 16.67
N VAL A 170 -4.45 -20.30 16.10
CA VAL A 170 -3.83 -19.10 15.53
C VAL A 170 -3.73 -19.18 14.01
N PHE A 171 -4.23 -18.16 13.33
CA PHE A 171 -4.08 -17.95 11.89
C PHE A 171 -2.82 -17.15 11.58
N TYR A 172 -2.15 -17.52 10.49
CA TYR A 172 -0.98 -16.87 9.93
C TYR A 172 -1.23 -16.55 8.47
N VAL A 173 -0.84 -15.33 8.06
CA VAL A 173 -0.78 -14.97 6.65
C VAL A 173 0.57 -15.42 6.10
N VAL A 174 0.55 -16.05 4.93
CA VAL A 174 1.72 -16.51 4.20
C VAL A 174 1.74 -15.83 2.84
N GLU A 175 2.84 -15.14 2.55
CA GLU A 175 3.04 -14.43 1.28
C GLU A 175 4.17 -15.06 0.48
N ILE A 176 3.90 -15.43 -0.76
CA ILE A 176 4.87 -15.92 -1.72
C ILE A 176 5.41 -14.73 -2.52
N LYS A 177 6.73 -14.55 -2.51
CA LYS A 177 7.38 -13.41 -3.18
C LYS A 177 8.63 -13.87 -3.90
N SER A 178 8.78 -13.42 -5.13
CA SER A 178 9.85 -13.88 -6.03
C SER A 178 11.18 -13.13 -5.91
N PHE A 179 11.31 -12.20 -4.97
CA PHE A 179 12.61 -11.59 -4.69
C PHE A 179 13.46 -12.51 -3.80
N PRO A 180 14.77 -12.61 -4.06
CA PRO A 180 15.62 -13.57 -3.36
C PRO A 180 15.94 -13.16 -1.92
N VAL A 181 16.16 -14.17 -1.09
CA VAL A 181 16.81 -14.07 0.22
C VAL A 181 18.27 -14.48 0.05
N ILE A 182 19.18 -13.50 0.09
CA ILE A 182 20.61 -13.69 -0.17
C ILE A 182 21.30 -13.93 1.18
N HIS A 183 21.92 -15.09 1.36
CA HIS A 183 22.59 -15.47 2.62
C HIS A 183 21.69 -15.27 3.86
N GLY A 184 20.40 -15.59 3.74
CA GLY A 184 19.42 -15.45 4.83
C GLY A 184 18.86 -14.03 5.00
N GLN A 185 19.26 -13.07 4.15
CA GLN A 185 18.78 -11.69 4.23
C GLN A 185 17.98 -11.29 2.98
N PRO A 186 16.70 -10.93 3.13
CA PRO A 186 15.95 -10.33 2.02
C PRO A 186 16.37 -8.87 1.80
N ASP A 187 16.13 -8.36 0.59
CA ASP A 187 16.15 -6.91 0.35
C ASP A 187 15.18 -6.20 1.32
N PRO A 188 15.66 -5.26 2.15
CA PRO A 188 14.86 -4.67 3.22
C PRO A 188 13.69 -3.83 2.70
N ILE A 189 13.84 -3.22 1.51
CA ILE A 189 12.79 -2.40 0.87
C ILE A 189 11.68 -3.35 0.39
N LYS A 190 12.05 -4.44 -0.29
CA LYS A 190 11.08 -5.43 -0.79
C LYS A 190 10.39 -6.18 0.34
N ALA A 191 11.12 -6.57 1.38
CA ALA A 191 10.56 -7.19 2.58
C ALA A 191 9.58 -6.25 3.28
N THR A 192 9.94 -4.98 3.48
CA THR A 192 9.03 -3.99 4.09
C THR A 192 7.76 -3.81 3.24
N ALA A 193 7.88 -3.76 1.91
CA ALA A 193 6.73 -3.67 1.03
C ALA A 193 5.81 -4.91 1.13
N ALA A 194 6.39 -6.12 1.17
CA ALA A 194 5.63 -7.36 1.34
C ALA A 194 4.92 -7.41 2.70
N LEU A 195 5.59 -7.03 3.81
CA LEU A 195 4.95 -6.97 5.13
C LEU A 195 3.84 -5.92 5.20
N THR A 196 3.96 -4.82 4.44
CA THR A 196 2.92 -3.80 4.38
C THR A 196 1.69 -4.29 3.61
N GLN A 197 1.88 -5.12 2.58
CA GLN A 197 0.77 -5.81 1.90
C GLN A 197 0.13 -6.85 2.83
N ALA A 198 0.94 -7.69 3.48
CA ALA A 198 0.46 -8.70 4.41
C ALA A 198 -0.31 -8.11 5.60
N ALA A 199 0.04 -6.92 6.05
CA ALA A 199 -0.72 -6.20 7.08
C ALA A 199 -2.18 -5.97 6.68
N ALA A 200 -2.48 -5.74 5.39
CA ALA A 200 -3.85 -5.62 4.92
C ALA A 200 -4.61 -6.95 5.05
N TYR A 201 -3.95 -8.07 4.73
CA TYR A 201 -4.51 -9.41 4.87
C TYR A 201 -4.74 -9.79 6.33
N VAL A 202 -3.82 -9.45 7.24
CA VAL A 202 -4.01 -9.66 8.68
C VAL A 202 -5.21 -8.86 9.18
N LEU A 203 -5.35 -7.59 8.79
CA LEU A 203 -6.52 -6.78 9.18
C LEU A 203 -7.83 -7.31 8.59
N ALA A 204 -7.82 -7.75 7.34
CA ALA A 204 -8.98 -8.33 6.67
C ALA A 204 -9.43 -9.65 7.32
N LEU A 205 -8.47 -10.48 7.74
CA LEU A 205 -8.76 -11.72 8.45
C LEU A 205 -9.32 -11.44 9.86
N ARG A 206 -8.77 -10.42 10.55
CA ARG A 206 -9.30 -9.93 11.83
C ARG A 206 -10.74 -9.42 11.71
N GLU A 207 -11.03 -8.66 10.65
CA GLU A 207 -12.40 -8.19 10.34
C GLU A 207 -13.33 -9.38 10.11
N LEU A 208 -12.92 -10.38 9.32
CA LEU A 208 -13.69 -11.61 9.12
C LEU A 208 -13.96 -12.36 10.43
N LEU A 209 -12.96 -12.55 11.30
CA LEU A 209 -13.17 -13.20 12.59
C LEU A 209 -14.14 -12.41 13.48
N ALA A 210 -14.00 -11.08 13.53
CA ALA A 210 -14.90 -10.21 14.29
C ALA A 210 -16.35 -10.30 13.78
N GLU A 211 -16.57 -10.33 12.46
CA GLU A 211 -17.89 -10.51 11.85
C GLU A 211 -18.57 -11.83 12.25
N ASP A 212 -17.78 -12.86 12.58
CA ASP A 212 -18.24 -14.17 13.04
C ASP A 212 -18.20 -14.32 14.57
N ALA A 213 -18.04 -13.22 15.31
CA ALA A 213 -17.92 -13.20 16.77
C ALA A 213 -16.79 -14.09 17.32
N LEU A 214 -15.71 -14.24 16.55
CA LEU A 214 -14.48 -14.93 16.94
C LEU A 214 -13.41 -13.90 17.37
N PRO A 215 -12.51 -14.23 18.32
CA PRO A 215 -11.48 -13.31 18.78
C PRO A 215 -10.49 -12.92 17.66
N PRO A 216 -10.35 -11.64 17.29
CA PRO A 216 -9.39 -11.19 16.27
C PRO A 216 -7.92 -11.45 16.65
N GLU A 217 -7.63 -11.61 17.93
CA GLU A 217 -6.31 -11.94 18.47
C GLU A 217 -5.82 -13.32 18.02
N ARG A 218 -6.72 -14.16 17.51
CA ARG A 218 -6.38 -15.41 16.84
C ARG A 218 -5.69 -15.22 15.50
N VAL A 219 -5.53 -14.00 15.00
CA VAL A 219 -4.66 -13.73 13.84
C VAL A 219 -3.32 -13.21 14.32
N SER A 220 -2.25 -13.92 13.99
CA SER A 220 -0.89 -13.54 14.36
C SER A 220 -0.45 -12.24 13.70
N ASP A 221 0.34 -11.44 14.43
CA ASP A 221 1.12 -10.35 13.83
C ASP A 221 2.36 -10.88 13.08
N THR A 222 2.69 -12.16 13.24
CA THR A 222 3.74 -12.84 12.49
C THR A 222 3.21 -13.30 11.14
N VAL A 223 3.89 -12.89 10.08
CA VAL A 223 3.63 -13.26 8.68
C VAL A 223 4.80 -14.12 8.20
N VAL A 224 4.53 -15.15 7.41
CA VAL A 224 5.58 -15.95 6.77
C VAL A 224 5.80 -15.44 5.36
N LEU A 225 7.04 -15.05 5.03
CA LEU A 225 7.42 -14.78 3.64
C LEU A 225 8.08 -16.02 3.05
N VAL A 226 7.57 -16.47 1.90
CA VAL A 226 8.13 -17.56 1.11
C VAL A 226 8.89 -16.97 -0.07
N ASN A 227 10.21 -17.18 -0.10
CA ASN A 227 11.11 -16.53 -1.04
C ASN A 227 12.12 -17.53 -1.62
N PRO A 228 12.63 -17.29 -2.85
CA PRO A 228 13.74 -18.05 -3.41
C PRO A 228 15.03 -17.84 -2.59
N ARG A 229 15.77 -18.93 -2.37
CA ARG A 229 17.09 -18.93 -1.71
C ARG A 229 18.17 -18.48 -2.69
N ASN A 230 18.94 -17.45 -2.33
CA ASN A 230 20.00 -16.89 -3.16
C ASN A 230 19.52 -16.67 -4.61
N PHE A 231 20.29 -17.09 -5.60
CA PHE A 231 19.93 -16.97 -7.02
C PHE A 231 19.26 -18.24 -7.58
N THR A 232 18.67 -19.08 -6.73
CA THR A 232 18.00 -20.33 -7.12
C THR A 232 16.48 -20.17 -7.08
N ARG A 233 15.73 -21.15 -7.59
CA ARG A 233 14.27 -21.24 -7.35
C ARG A 233 13.91 -22.05 -6.12
N TYR A 234 14.88 -22.43 -5.28
CA TYR A 234 14.61 -23.23 -4.10
C TYR A 234 13.88 -22.38 -3.05
N PRO A 235 12.65 -22.72 -2.64
CA PRO A 235 11.88 -21.91 -1.72
C PRO A 235 12.40 -22.01 -0.28
N THR A 236 12.27 -20.91 0.46
CA THR A 236 12.51 -20.80 1.91
C THR A 236 11.33 -20.09 2.54
N ALA A 237 10.97 -20.45 3.76
CA ALA A 237 9.91 -19.79 4.53
C ALA A 237 10.53 -19.15 5.77
N THR A 238 10.34 -17.84 5.93
CA THR A 238 10.89 -17.09 7.07
C THR A 238 9.78 -16.29 7.76
N PRO A 239 9.59 -16.45 9.08
CA PRO A 239 8.63 -15.64 9.83
C PRO A 239 9.17 -14.23 10.08
N PHE A 240 8.29 -13.24 9.93
CA PHE A 240 8.58 -11.82 10.19
C PHE A 240 7.44 -11.20 11.00
N SER A 241 7.77 -10.30 11.91
CA SER A 241 6.75 -9.49 12.59
C SER A 241 6.27 -8.35 11.67
N ALA A 242 4.96 -8.32 11.42
CA ALA A 242 4.27 -7.23 10.71
C ALA A 242 3.58 -6.25 11.67
N HIS A 243 3.83 -6.34 12.99
CA HIS A 243 3.16 -5.55 14.02
C HIS A 243 3.17 -4.03 13.72
N LYS A 244 4.32 -3.48 13.30
CA LYS A 244 4.46 -2.06 12.97
C LYS A 244 3.59 -1.67 11.77
N GLN A 245 3.56 -2.50 10.73
CA GLN A 245 2.82 -2.30 9.50
C GLN A 245 1.31 -2.37 9.77
N ILE A 246 0.87 -3.37 10.53
CA ILE A 246 -0.52 -3.53 10.98
C ILE A 246 -0.97 -2.29 11.77
N LYS A 247 -0.17 -1.85 12.74
CA LYS A 247 -0.46 -0.65 13.54
C LYS A 247 -0.56 0.60 12.68
N ASN A 248 0.32 0.76 11.69
CA ASN A 248 0.34 1.93 10.80
C ASN A 248 -0.86 1.93 9.84
N LEU A 249 -1.18 0.79 9.24
CA LEU A 249 -2.32 0.65 8.33
C LEU A 249 -3.63 0.83 9.09
N SER A 250 -3.80 0.19 10.25
CA SER A 250 -4.98 0.36 11.12
C SER A 250 -5.23 1.83 11.48
N ARG A 251 -4.19 2.55 11.92
CA ARG A 251 -4.31 3.99 12.20
C ARG A 251 -4.69 4.80 10.96
N HIS A 252 -4.16 4.43 9.79
CA HIS A 252 -4.50 5.13 8.55
C HIS A 252 -5.96 4.90 8.15
N LEU A 253 -6.43 3.65 8.17
CA LEU A 253 -7.84 3.32 7.93
C LEU A 253 -8.77 4.03 8.92
N GLY A 254 -8.37 4.12 10.19
CA GLY A 254 -9.10 4.90 11.20
C GLY A 254 -9.17 6.40 10.89
N ARG A 255 -8.12 6.99 10.29
CA ARG A 255 -8.14 8.40 9.85
C ARG A 255 -9.07 8.67 8.67
N LEU A 256 -9.35 7.67 7.84
CA LEU A 256 -10.33 7.82 6.76
C LEU A 256 -11.74 8.14 7.31
N ARG A 257 -12.00 7.96 8.61
CA ARG A 257 -13.22 8.47 9.26
C ARG A 257 -13.33 10.01 9.26
N ARG A 258 -12.21 10.73 9.11
CA ARG A 258 -12.17 12.21 8.98
C ARG A 258 -12.36 12.68 7.54
N LEU A 259 -12.63 11.78 6.62
CA LEU A 259 -12.89 12.11 5.22
C LEU A 259 -14.04 13.12 5.02
N PRO A 260 -15.14 13.11 5.81
CA PRO A 260 -16.16 14.16 5.73
C PRO A 260 -15.59 15.56 5.96
N GLU A 261 -14.74 15.74 6.98
CA GLU A 261 -14.08 17.04 7.27
C GLU A 261 -13.17 17.50 6.13
N LEU A 262 -12.53 16.56 5.43
CA LEU A 262 -11.72 16.86 4.26
C LEU A 262 -12.61 17.29 3.09
N LEU A 263 -13.71 16.57 2.85
CA LEU A 263 -14.67 16.89 1.79
C LEU A 263 -15.35 18.24 2.02
N ASP A 264 -15.52 18.69 3.27
CA ASP A 264 -16.11 20.01 3.59
C ASP A 264 -15.21 21.17 3.13
N LYS A 265 -13.91 20.92 2.93
CA LYS A 265 -12.94 21.91 2.40
C LYS A 265 -12.86 21.88 0.88
N VAL A 266 -13.44 20.88 0.22
CA VAL A 266 -13.40 20.72 -1.23
C VAL A 266 -14.61 21.47 -1.83
N PRO A 267 -14.40 22.34 -2.84
CA PRO A 267 -15.51 23.01 -3.51
C PRO A 267 -16.55 22.00 -4.04
N PRO A 268 -17.86 22.24 -3.87
CA PRO A 268 -18.92 21.27 -4.19
C PRO A 268 -18.88 20.73 -5.63
N ASP A 269 -18.45 21.55 -6.60
CA ASP A 269 -18.41 21.19 -8.02
C ASP A 269 -17.07 20.53 -8.44
N THR A 270 -16.18 20.25 -7.47
CA THR A 270 -14.91 19.56 -7.77
C THR A 270 -15.20 18.15 -8.26
N THR A 271 -14.63 17.79 -9.40
CA THR A 271 -14.70 16.42 -9.91
C THR A 271 -13.40 16.05 -10.62
N PHE A 272 -13.06 14.77 -10.55
CA PHE A 272 -11.94 14.15 -11.25
C PHE A 272 -12.41 13.24 -12.38
N ASP A 273 -13.70 13.30 -12.73
CA ASP A 273 -14.29 12.56 -13.84
C ASP A 273 -13.54 12.85 -15.14
N LEU A 274 -13.15 11.82 -15.86
CA LEU A 274 -12.47 11.94 -17.14
C LEU A 274 -13.43 12.26 -18.29
N ALA A 275 -14.75 12.18 -18.05
CA ALA A 275 -15.81 12.39 -19.04
C ALA A 275 -15.52 11.57 -20.30
N PRO A 276 -15.58 10.22 -20.24
CA PRO A 276 -15.25 9.39 -21.39
C PRO A 276 -16.21 9.68 -22.56
N GLY A 277 -15.65 9.89 -23.75
CA GLY A 277 -16.42 10.05 -24.98
C GLY A 277 -16.99 8.73 -25.50
N PRO A 278 -17.66 8.74 -26.67
CA PRO A 278 -18.22 7.52 -27.27
C PRO A 278 -17.20 6.41 -27.53
N ASP A 279 -15.92 6.77 -27.72
CA ASP A 279 -14.80 5.86 -27.91
C ASP A 279 -14.09 5.47 -26.60
N GLN A 280 -14.70 5.78 -25.45
CA GLN A 280 -14.17 5.60 -24.10
C GLN A 280 -12.89 6.40 -23.79
N LYS A 281 -12.47 7.32 -24.65
CA LYS A 281 -11.32 8.18 -24.36
C LYS A 281 -11.72 9.33 -23.45
N PRO A 282 -10.88 9.71 -22.47
CA PRO A 282 -11.09 10.92 -21.67
C PRO A 282 -11.25 12.18 -22.52
N THR A 283 -12.31 12.95 -22.29
CA THR A 283 -12.55 14.22 -23.02
C THR A 283 -12.46 15.45 -22.14
N ARG A 284 -12.48 15.30 -20.80
CA ARG A 284 -12.40 16.46 -19.89
C ARG A 284 -11.13 17.29 -20.15
N PRO A 285 -11.20 18.62 -20.26
CA PRO A 285 -10.01 19.45 -20.43
C PRO A 285 -9.00 19.25 -19.30
N ARG A 286 -7.70 19.10 -19.65
CA ARG A 286 -6.62 18.91 -18.67
C ARG A 286 -6.54 20.05 -17.65
N GLY A 287 -6.82 21.28 -18.07
CA GLY A 287 -6.82 22.46 -17.19
C GLY A 287 -7.84 22.36 -16.05
N GLU A 288 -9.02 21.81 -16.33
CA GLU A 288 -10.05 21.59 -15.29
C GLU A 288 -9.59 20.55 -14.26
N LEU A 289 -8.95 19.46 -14.71
CA LEU A 289 -8.43 18.43 -13.81
C LEU A 289 -7.28 18.95 -12.96
N VAL A 290 -6.41 19.80 -13.52
CA VAL A 290 -5.34 20.47 -12.75
C VAL A 290 -5.95 21.42 -11.72
N ALA A 291 -6.98 22.19 -12.07
CA ALA A 291 -7.69 23.05 -11.13
C ALA A 291 -8.36 22.24 -10.01
N ALA A 292 -9.01 21.13 -10.34
CA ALA A 292 -9.59 20.21 -9.36
C ALA A 292 -8.54 19.61 -8.42
N LEU A 293 -7.37 19.20 -8.94
CA LEU A 293 -6.27 18.71 -8.10
C LEU A 293 -5.73 19.79 -7.15
N ALA A 294 -5.74 21.05 -7.57
CA ALA A 294 -5.29 22.18 -6.75
C ALA A 294 -6.22 22.49 -5.57
N THR A 295 -7.49 22.05 -5.60
CA THR A 295 -8.43 22.26 -4.47
C THR A 295 -8.13 21.36 -3.27
N VAL A 296 -7.26 20.36 -3.42
CA VAL A 296 -6.93 19.39 -2.37
C VAL A 296 -5.44 19.39 -2.10
N ARG A 297 -5.06 19.61 -0.85
CA ARG A 297 -3.66 19.79 -0.45
C ARG A 297 -2.83 18.51 -0.69
N PRO A 298 -1.71 18.59 -1.42
CA PRO A 298 -0.76 17.49 -1.50
C PRO A 298 0.21 17.53 -0.32
N ASN A 299 0.86 16.39 -0.07
CA ASN A 299 2.02 16.31 0.79
C ASN A 299 3.16 15.62 0.05
N TYR A 300 3.72 16.23 -1.00
CA TYR A 300 4.73 15.57 -1.82
C TYR A 300 5.96 15.16 -0.98
N THR A 301 6.39 13.91 -1.13
CA THR A 301 7.68 13.41 -0.66
C THR A 301 8.42 12.76 -1.82
N PRO A 302 9.76 12.73 -1.83
CA PRO A 302 10.53 12.06 -2.88
C PRO A 302 10.11 10.60 -3.11
N GLY A 303 9.75 9.91 -2.02
CA GLY A 303 9.26 8.53 -2.03
C GLY A 303 7.98 8.32 -2.86
N CYS A 304 7.15 9.37 -3.04
CA CYS A 304 5.91 9.29 -3.84
C CYS A 304 6.14 8.73 -5.24
N ARG A 305 7.33 8.94 -5.83
CA ARG A 305 7.69 8.44 -7.17
C ARG A 305 7.63 6.91 -7.30
N HIS A 306 7.65 6.18 -6.19
CA HIS A 306 7.60 4.72 -6.18
C HIS A 306 6.18 4.15 -6.05
N HIS A 307 5.20 4.95 -5.61
CA HIS A 307 3.89 4.43 -5.18
C HIS A 307 2.69 5.32 -5.52
N CYS A 308 2.89 6.46 -6.19
CA CYS A 308 1.80 7.38 -6.56
C CYS A 308 1.92 7.83 -8.02
N ASP A 309 0.86 7.61 -8.81
CA ASP A 309 0.80 7.98 -10.23
C ASP A 309 0.84 9.50 -10.45
N LEU A 310 0.37 10.27 -9.48
CA LEU A 310 0.41 11.74 -9.49
C LEU A 310 1.73 12.34 -8.96
N ALA A 311 2.74 11.51 -8.66
CA ALA A 311 3.97 11.97 -8.04
C ALA A 311 4.72 13.03 -8.87
N PHE A 312 4.69 12.93 -10.20
CA PHE A 312 5.35 13.91 -11.07
C PHE A 312 4.61 15.25 -11.08
N HIS A 313 3.27 15.23 -11.13
CA HIS A 313 2.46 16.44 -10.98
C HIS A 313 2.73 17.14 -9.64
N CYS A 314 2.66 16.38 -8.54
CA CYS A 314 2.90 16.92 -7.20
C CYS A 314 4.35 17.39 -6.99
N ARG A 315 5.33 16.77 -7.67
CA ARG A 315 6.73 17.23 -7.65
C ARG A 315 6.89 18.56 -8.38
N THR A 316 6.26 18.73 -9.54
CA THR A 316 6.26 19.99 -10.28
C THR A 316 5.60 21.09 -9.47
N GLU A 317 4.44 20.82 -8.87
CA GLU A 317 3.77 21.74 -7.94
C GLU A 317 4.67 22.13 -6.77
N ALA A 318 5.32 21.14 -6.12
CA ALA A 318 6.27 21.38 -5.03
C ALA A 318 7.46 22.25 -5.46
N ARG A 319 7.95 22.10 -6.71
CA ARG A 319 9.02 22.95 -7.27
C ARG A 319 8.55 24.39 -7.45
N HIS A 320 7.38 24.60 -8.05
CA HIS A 320 6.83 25.95 -8.25
C HIS A 320 6.55 26.66 -6.92
N GLN A 321 6.15 25.92 -5.88
CA GLN A 321 5.96 26.46 -4.53
C GLN A 321 7.28 26.58 -3.74
N GLY A 322 8.43 26.27 -4.33
CA GLY A 322 9.74 26.33 -3.67
C GLY A 322 9.85 25.41 -2.45
N LYS A 323 9.20 24.24 -2.44
CA LYS A 323 9.23 23.31 -1.32
C LYS A 323 10.56 22.53 -1.26
N PRO A 324 11.20 22.40 -0.08
CA PRO A 324 12.42 21.59 0.10
C PRO A 324 12.29 20.14 -0.39
N ALA A 325 11.10 19.55 -0.29
CA ALA A 325 10.80 18.20 -0.74
C ALA A 325 11.12 17.95 -2.24
N ALA A 326 11.19 19.00 -3.06
CA ALA A 326 11.57 18.89 -4.47
C ALA A 326 13.06 18.57 -4.69
N LEU A 327 13.92 18.88 -3.70
CA LEU A 327 15.37 18.74 -3.76
C LEU A 327 15.86 17.34 -3.32
N GLY A 328 15.04 16.58 -2.59
CA GLY A 328 15.37 15.22 -2.18
C GLY A 328 15.00 14.93 -0.73
N THR A 329 15.24 13.69 -0.29
CA THR A 329 14.84 13.24 1.05
C THR A 329 15.70 13.90 2.12
N ALA A 330 17.03 13.88 1.95
CA ALA A 330 17.98 14.49 2.88
C ALA A 330 17.64 15.97 3.12
N VAL A 331 17.57 16.78 2.04
CA VAL A 331 17.26 18.22 2.15
C VAL A 331 15.91 18.49 2.82
N ARG A 332 14.89 17.65 2.57
CA ARG A 332 13.58 17.78 3.24
C ARG A 332 13.67 17.50 4.75
N GLU A 333 14.48 16.53 5.14
CA GLU A 333 14.66 16.14 6.54
C GLU A 333 15.53 17.14 7.28
N ASP A 334 16.62 17.59 6.66
CA ASP A 334 17.50 18.62 7.20
C ASP A 334 16.77 19.95 7.38
N LEU A 335 15.90 20.32 6.43
CA LEU A 335 15.08 21.55 6.50
C LEU A 335 13.73 21.35 7.21
N ALA A 336 13.56 20.31 8.03
CA ALA A 336 12.32 20.09 8.77
C ALA A 336 11.95 21.32 9.61
N GLY A 337 10.73 21.84 9.44
CA GLY A 337 10.27 23.08 10.09
C GLY A 337 10.52 24.36 9.29
N ILE A 338 11.12 24.27 8.10
CA ILE A 338 11.17 25.36 7.11
C ILE A 338 10.38 24.95 5.86
N ASP A 339 9.32 25.70 5.56
CA ASP A 339 8.36 25.31 4.53
C ASP A 339 8.79 25.61 3.09
N THR A 340 9.70 26.57 2.88
CA THR A 340 10.16 26.98 1.55
C THR A 340 11.66 27.23 1.49
N ILE A 341 12.25 26.98 0.32
CA ILE A 341 13.65 27.26 0.00
C ILE A 341 13.94 28.75 0.19
N ALA A 342 13.02 29.63 -0.23
CA ALA A 342 13.15 31.08 -0.03
C ALA A 342 13.24 31.46 1.46
N THR A 343 12.47 30.80 2.34
CA THR A 343 12.57 31.02 3.79
C THR A 343 13.91 30.56 4.33
N ALA A 344 14.42 29.41 3.88
CA ALA A 344 15.74 28.90 4.27
C ALA A 344 16.85 29.90 3.89
N LEU A 345 16.83 30.40 2.66
CA LEU A 345 17.79 31.39 2.18
C LEU A 345 17.69 32.70 2.97
N ALA A 346 16.47 33.24 3.16
CA ALA A 346 16.28 34.48 3.91
C ALA A 346 16.72 34.39 5.39
N LEU A 347 16.55 33.23 6.04
CA LEU A 347 17.10 32.98 7.38
C LEU A 347 18.64 32.94 7.36
N THR A 348 19.20 32.29 6.33
CA THR A 348 20.63 32.16 6.13
C THR A 348 21.28 33.53 5.96
N ASP A 349 20.76 34.35 5.04
CA ASP A 349 21.24 35.70 4.72
C ASP A 349 20.92 36.74 5.81
N GLY A 350 20.11 36.37 6.81
CA GLY A 350 19.75 37.26 7.92
C GLY A 350 18.62 38.24 7.62
N HIS A 351 17.94 38.09 6.49
CA HIS A 351 16.72 38.83 6.15
C HIS A 351 15.50 38.44 7.00
N LEU A 352 15.51 37.25 7.60
CA LEU A 352 14.51 36.81 8.57
C LEU A 352 15.16 36.45 9.90
N HIS A 353 14.44 36.74 11.00
CA HIS A 353 14.82 36.29 12.33
C HIS A 353 14.29 34.87 12.59
N PRO A 354 15.16 33.92 13.02
CA PRO A 354 14.72 32.56 13.29
C PRO A 354 13.81 32.51 14.52
N SER A 355 12.71 31.77 14.41
CA SER A 355 11.95 31.35 15.58
C SER A 355 12.78 30.43 16.48
N ARG A 356 12.32 30.19 17.72
CA ARG A 356 13.03 29.29 18.67
C ARG A 356 13.37 27.93 18.07
N GLY A 357 12.45 27.33 17.31
CA GLY A 357 12.65 26.02 16.68
C GLY A 357 13.55 26.04 15.44
N GLN A 358 13.89 27.22 14.91
CA GLN A 358 14.69 27.37 13.69
C GLN A 358 16.13 27.81 13.97
N LYS A 359 16.50 28.11 15.23
CA LYS A 359 17.82 28.65 15.57
C LYS A 359 18.96 27.73 15.14
N ASP A 360 18.91 26.47 15.56
CA ASP A 360 19.97 25.50 15.28
C ASP A 360 20.09 25.23 13.77
N LEU A 361 18.94 25.08 13.10
CA LEU A 361 18.88 24.91 11.66
C LEU A 361 19.44 26.11 10.90
N THR A 362 19.11 27.33 11.33
CA THR A 362 19.63 28.57 10.73
C THR A 362 21.15 28.68 10.94
N GLN A 363 21.66 28.28 12.10
CA GLN A 363 23.10 28.23 12.36
C GLN A 363 23.80 27.22 11.44
N ALA A 364 23.23 26.02 11.26
CA ALA A 364 23.75 25.01 10.34
C ALA A 364 23.77 25.51 8.89
N LEU A 365 22.70 26.16 8.43
CA LEU A 365 22.63 26.72 7.08
C LEU A 365 23.67 27.82 6.86
N ARG A 366 23.84 28.74 7.81
CA ARG A 366 24.89 29.78 7.76
C ARG A 366 26.30 29.17 7.73
N HIS A 367 26.51 28.10 8.49
CA HIS A 367 27.78 27.39 8.45
C HIS A 367 28.04 26.75 7.09
N ALA A 368 27.04 26.09 6.50
CA ALA A 368 27.14 25.51 5.16
C ALA A 368 27.38 26.58 4.08
N GLN A 369 26.73 27.75 4.18
CA GLN A 369 26.97 28.87 3.27
C GLN A 369 28.40 29.40 3.36
N ARG A 370 28.97 29.51 4.57
CA ARG A 370 30.39 29.89 4.76
C ARG A 370 31.33 28.89 4.09
N ILE A 371 31.15 27.58 4.36
CA ILE A 371 31.97 26.53 3.73
C ILE A 371 31.87 26.62 2.21
N HIS A 372 30.67 26.80 1.66
CA HIS A 372 30.48 26.93 0.21
C HIS A 372 31.22 28.16 -0.36
N ALA A 373 31.17 29.30 0.33
CA ALA A 373 31.88 30.51 -0.09
C ALA A 373 33.41 30.33 -0.04
N ASP A 374 33.93 29.69 1.01
CA ASP A 374 35.36 29.37 1.15
C ASP A 374 35.83 28.45 0.00
N LEU A 375 35.04 27.42 -0.33
CA LEU A 375 35.36 26.51 -1.45
C LEU A 375 35.34 27.19 -2.82
N GLN A 376 34.49 28.21 -3.01
CA GLN A 376 34.45 28.99 -4.26
C GLN A 376 35.62 29.97 -4.39
N THR A 377 36.22 30.38 -3.28
CA THR A 377 37.40 31.27 -3.28
C THR A 377 38.70 30.49 -3.49
N ASP A 378 38.79 29.25 -3.04
CA ASP A 378 39.95 28.36 -3.29
C ASP A 378 40.02 27.79 -4.72
N THR A 379 38.95 27.93 -5.51
CA THR A 379 38.87 27.47 -6.91
C THR A 379 38.99 28.59 -7.95
N ALA A 380 39.07 29.85 -7.50
CA ALA A 380 39.34 31.04 -8.32
C ALA A 380 40.80 31.47 -8.19
#